data_AF-A0A349B529-F1
#
_entry.id   AF-A0A349B529-F1
#
_cell.length_a   1.000
_cell.length_b   1.000
_cell.length_c   1.000
_cell.angle_alpha   90.00
_cell.angle_beta   90.00
_cell.angle_gamma   90.00
#
_symmetry.space_group_name_H-M   'P 1'
#
loop_
_entity.id
_entity.type
_entity.pdbx_description
1 polymer ?
#
loop_
_entity_poly.entity_id
_entity_poly.type
_entity_poly.pdbx_seq_one_letter_code
_entity_poly.pdbx_strand_id
1 'polypeptide(L)'
;ELGDGWRAGSTPVPIMASEDFSYYLAEVPGAFALVGADDGQGHDASCHSPHYDFNDDLIAPVVRIYARLAGAPLPETEMRDRSTT
;
A
#
# COMPACT_ATOMS: atom_id res chain seq x y z
N GLU A 1 5.67 6.00 9.49
CA GLU A 1 4.53 6.15 8.57
C GLU A 1 3.58 4.96 8.62
N LEU A 2 4.07 3.71 8.71
CA LEU A 2 3.22 2.51 8.83
C LEU A 2 3.07 1.97 10.27
N GLY A 3 3.75 2.58 11.26
CA GLY A 3 3.68 2.19 12.68
C GLY A 3 4.40 0.88 13.02
N ASP A 4 4.35 0.48 14.29
CA ASP A 4 5.00 -0.76 14.76
C ASP A 4 4.30 -2.03 14.26
N GLY A 5 3.05 -1.91 13.81
CA GLY A 5 2.24 -2.99 13.24
C GLY A 5 2.36 -3.14 11.72
N TRP A 6 3.37 -2.54 11.08
CA TRP A 6 3.49 -2.49 9.62
C TRP A 6 3.60 -3.86 8.94
N ARG A 7 4.10 -4.87 9.67
CA ARG A 7 4.33 -6.21 9.12
C ARG A 7 3.14 -7.11 9.37
N ALA A 8 2.49 -7.56 8.29
CA ALA A 8 1.49 -8.61 8.36
C ALA A 8 2.11 -9.91 8.89
N GLY A 9 1.54 -10.46 9.97
CA GLY A 9 1.98 -11.73 10.57
C GLY A 9 1.24 -12.97 10.06
N SER A 10 0.09 -12.79 9.42
CA SER A 10 -0.81 -13.87 9.00
C SER A 10 -0.76 -14.18 7.51
N THR A 11 -0.23 -13.28 6.68
CA THR A 11 -0.15 -13.48 5.23
C THR A 11 1.07 -14.34 4.88
N PRO A 12 0.88 -15.57 4.38
CA PRO A 12 2.00 -16.41 3.97
C PRO A 12 2.67 -15.79 2.74
N VAL A 13 3.98 -15.61 2.83
CA VAL A 13 4.86 -15.24 1.71
C VAL A 13 5.85 -16.40 1.48
N PRO A 14 6.12 -16.81 0.22
CA PRO A 14 5.67 -16.20 -1.04
C PRO A 14 4.19 -16.45 -1.34
N ILE A 15 3.57 -15.52 -2.07
CA ILE A 15 2.20 -15.67 -2.58
C ILE A 15 2.22 -16.23 -4.01
N MET A 16 1.15 -16.93 -4.40
CA MET A 16 0.95 -17.45 -5.76
C MET A 16 0.23 -16.44 -6.67
N ALA A 17 0.51 -15.14 -6.52
CA ALA A 17 -0.02 -14.13 -7.43
C ALA A 17 0.77 -14.15 -8.74
N SER A 18 0.06 -14.09 -9.86
CA SER A 18 0.67 -13.89 -11.17
C SER A 18 0.83 -12.39 -11.40
N GLU A 19 2.07 -11.91 -11.40
CA GLU A 19 2.41 -10.49 -11.61
C GLU A 19 3.58 -10.39 -12.61
N ASP A 20 3.41 -9.54 -13.64
CA ASP A 20 4.40 -9.39 -14.70
C ASP A 20 5.62 -8.57 -14.25
N PHE A 21 5.55 -7.93 -13.08
CA PHE A 21 6.67 -7.24 -12.45
C PHE A 21 7.91 -8.12 -12.24
N SER A 22 7.70 -9.45 -12.16
CA SER A 22 8.77 -10.45 -12.11
C SER A 22 9.76 -10.35 -13.27
N TYR A 23 9.31 -9.93 -14.46
CA TYR A 23 10.21 -9.72 -15.61
C TYR A 23 11.21 -8.59 -15.36
N TYR A 24 10.82 -7.51 -14.65
CA TYR A 24 11.77 -6.46 -14.28
C TYR A 24 12.76 -6.94 -13.22
N LEU A 25 12.29 -7.72 -12.23
CA LEU A 25 13.13 -8.27 -11.16
C LEU A 25 14.17 -9.29 -11.66
N ALA A 26 13.96 -9.86 -12.84
CA ALA A 26 14.93 -10.73 -13.50
C ALA A 26 16.12 -9.95 -14.10
N GLU A 27 15.90 -8.68 -14.48
CA GLU A 27 16.89 -7.87 -15.20
C GLU A 27 17.65 -6.90 -14.28
N VAL A 28 16.99 -6.36 -13.26
CA VAL A 28 17.58 -5.38 -12.35
C VAL A 28 17.23 -5.67 -10.89
N PRO A 29 18.12 -5.33 -9.93
CA PRO A 29 17.77 -5.39 -8.52
C PRO A 29 16.53 -4.55 -8.23
N GLY A 30 15.51 -5.19 -7.68
CA GLY A 30 14.26 -4.53 -7.31
C GLY A 30 13.58 -5.24 -6.15
N ALA A 31 12.45 -4.67 -5.74
CA ALA A 31 11.63 -5.21 -4.66
C ALA A 31 10.15 -5.14 -5.06
N PHE A 32 9.38 -6.11 -4.59
CA PHE A 32 7.93 -6.12 -4.68
C PHE A 32 7.36 -6.26 -3.27
N ALA A 33 6.34 -5.47 -2.95
CA ALA A 33 5.74 -5.44 -1.62
C ALA A 33 4.22 -5.44 -1.73
N LEU A 34 3.57 -6.06 -0.75
CA LEU A 34 2.12 -6.05 -0.59
C LEU A 34 1.75 -5.00 0.45
N VAL A 35 0.71 -4.22 0.17
CA VAL A 35 0.10 -3.28 1.13
C VAL A 35 -1.27 -3.84 1.49
N GLY A 36 -1.51 -4.09 2.78
CA GLY A 36 -2.81 -4.54 3.26
C GLY A 36 -3.83 -3.41 3.21
N ALA A 37 -4.99 -3.65 2.58
CA ALA A 37 -6.07 -2.68 2.44
C ALA A 37 -7.17 -2.82 3.49
N ASP A 38 -7.29 -4.00 4.12
CA ASP A 38 -8.31 -4.27 5.12
C ASP A 38 -8.05 -3.46 6.41
N ASP A 39 -9.01 -2.57 6.71
CA ASP A 39 -9.08 -1.73 7.91
C ASP A 39 -10.25 -2.12 8.83
N GLY A 40 -10.93 -3.22 8.53
CA GLY A 40 -12.15 -3.65 9.22
C GLY A 40 -13.37 -2.78 8.93
N GLN A 41 -13.33 -1.89 7.92
CA GLN A 41 -14.40 -0.97 7.54
C GLN A 41 -14.90 -1.21 6.10
N GLY A 42 -14.91 -2.47 5.64
CA GLY A 42 -15.47 -2.85 4.34
C GLY A 42 -14.45 -2.97 3.20
N HIS A 43 -13.16 -2.84 3.49
CA HIS A 43 -12.06 -3.05 2.55
C HIS A 43 -11.46 -4.47 2.62
N ASP A 44 -12.25 -5.46 3.06
CA ASP A 44 -11.85 -6.87 3.25
C ASP A 44 -11.99 -7.73 1.99
N ALA A 45 -12.70 -7.24 0.97
CA ALA A 45 -12.85 -7.92 -0.30
C ALA A 45 -11.48 -8.09 -1.01
N SER A 46 -11.17 -9.32 -1.44
CA SER A 46 -9.96 -9.61 -2.21
C SER A 46 -9.96 -8.95 -3.59
N CYS A 47 -8.76 -8.66 -4.11
CA CYS A 47 -8.57 -8.24 -5.49
C CYS A 47 -9.28 -9.21 -6.47
N HIS A 48 -9.88 -8.67 -7.53
CA HIS A 48 -10.79 -9.34 -8.49
C HIS A 48 -12.22 -9.60 -8.02
N SER A 49 -12.58 -9.28 -6.78
CA SER A 49 -13.99 -9.28 -6.35
C SER A 49 -14.76 -8.13 -7.03
N PRO A 50 -16.03 -8.33 -7.45
CA PRO A 50 -16.90 -7.21 -7.88
C PRO A 50 -17.27 -6.27 -6.72
N HIS A 51 -17.00 -6.69 -5.48
CA HIS A 51 -17.20 -5.90 -4.27
C HIS A 51 -15.90 -5.26 -3.77
N TYR A 52 -14.82 -5.31 -4.54
CA TYR A 52 -13.57 -4.67 -4.17
C TYR A 52 -13.78 -3.15 -4.06
N ASP A 53 -13.43 -2.60 -2.90
CA ASP A 53 -13.43 -1.16 -2.62
C ASP A 53 -12.01 -0.70 -2.28
N PHE A 54 -11.61 0.44 -2.80
CA PHE A 54 -10.25 0.96 -2.60
C PHE A 54 -10.18 1.72 -1.28
N ASN A 55 -9.24 1.33 -0.42
CA ASN A 55 -8.97 2.08 0.80
C ASN A 55 -8.18 3.36 0.50
N ASP A 56 -8.89 4.48 0.33
CA ASP A 56 -8.31 5.79 0.02
C ASP A 56 -7.36 6.32 1.12
N ASP A 57 -7.50 5.85 2.37
CA ASP A 57 -6.58 6.22 3.46
C ASP A 57 -5.16 5.68 3.21
N LEU A 58 -4.98 4.71 2.31
CA LEU A 58 -3.67 4.22 1.88
C LEU A 58 -2.97 5.12 0.84
N ILE A 59 -3.70 5.98 0.12
CA ILE A 59 -3.11 6.78 -0.96
C ILE A 59 -1.98 7.66 -0.41
N ALA A 60 -2.25 8.42 0.65
CA ALA A 60 -1.28 9.33 1.23
C ALA A 60 -0.01 8.62 1.77
N PRO A 61 -0.09 7.59 2.64
CA PRO A 61 1.10 6.88 3.12
C PRO A 61 1.88 6.17 2.00
N VAL A 62 1.21 5.52 1.04
CA VAL A 62 1.89 4.82 -0.05
C VAL A 62 2.60 5.80 -0.99
N VAL A 63 1.96 6.92 -1.34
CA VAL A 63 2.60 7.98 -2.14
C VAL A 63 3.84 8.54 -1.45
N ARG A 64 3.79 8.78 -0.14
CA ARG A 64 4.98 9.25 0.60
C ARG A 64 6.11 8.22 0.61
N ILE A 65 5.80 6.92 0.69
CA ILE A 65 6.80 5.85 0.56
C ILE A 65 7.46 5.91 -0.83
N TYR A 66 6.68 5.94 -1.90
CA TYR A 66 7.23 6.04 -3.26
C TYR A 66 8.00 7.33 -3.50
N ALA A 67 7.51 8.47 -3.00
CA ALA A 67 8.22 9.74 -3.12
C ALA A 67 9.60 9.68 -2.45
N ARG A 68 9.69 9.10 -1.24
CA ARG A 68 10.98 8.89 -0.55
C ARG A 68 11.88 7.95 -1.34
N LEU A 69 11.35 6.84 -1.88
CA LEU A 69 12.13 5.88 -2.67
C LEU A 69 12.67 6.50 -3.95
N ALA A 70 11.89 7.36 -4.61
CA ALA A 70 12.28 8.04 -5.84
C ALA A 70 13.11 9.33 -5.60
N GLY A 71 13.29 9.76 -4.35
CA GLY A 71 13.92 11.05 -4.02
C GLY A 71 13.08 12.27 -4.44
N ALA A 72 11.77 12.09 -4.61
CA ALA A 72 10.83 13.15 -4.95
C ALA A 72 10.46 14.00 -3.71
N PRO A 73 10.07 15.28 -3.89
CA PRO A 73 9.57 16.10 -2.80
C PRO A 73 8.30 15.49 -2.20
N LEU A 74 8.15 15.60 -0.88
CA LEU A 74 6.92 15.23 -0.21
C LEU A 74 5.87 16.33 -0.40
N PRO A 75 4.59 15.97 -0.60
CA PRO A 75 3.52 16.96 -0.57
C PRO A 75 3.49 17.66 0.80
N GLU A 76 3.24 18.96 0.80
CA GLU A 76 3.09 19.74 2.03
C GLU A 76 1.99 19.10 2.90
N THR A 77 2.27 18.90 4.18
CA THR A 77 1.29 18.35 5.11
C THR A 77 0.31 19.46 5.48
N GLU A 78 -0.74 19.64 4.68
CA GLU A 78 -1.94 20.37 5.11
C GLU A 78 -2.58 19.55 6.24
N MET A 79 -2.33 19.97 7.48
CA MET A 79 -2.97 19.40 8.66
C MET A 79 -4.46 19.79 8.61
N ARG A 80 -5.28 18.92 8.02
CA ARG A 80 -6.72 19.12 7.96
C ARG A 80 -7.25 19.03 9.39
N ASP A 81 -7.51 20.17 10.00
CA ASP A 81 -8.18 20.29 11.30
C ASP A 81 -9.53 19.56 11.21
N ARG A 82 -9.63 18.39 11.85
CA ARG A 82 -10.86 17.60 11.92
C ARG A 82 -11.79 18.10 13.03
N SER A 83 -11.76 19.39 13.38
CA SER A 83 -12.65 20.01 14.38
C SER A 83 -14.06 20.34 13.89
N THR A 84 -14.44 20.05 12.64
CA THR A 84 -15.80 20.34 12.19
C THR A 84 -16.29 19.32 11.17
N THR A 85 -17.00 18.29 11.64
CA THR A 85 -18.27 17.75 11.10
C THR A 85 -18.80 16.73 12.11
#